data_AF-W1XZA3-F1
#
_entry.id   AF-W1XZA3-F1
#
_cell.length_a   1.000
_cell.length_b   1.000
_cell.length_c   1.000
_cell.angle_alpha   90.00
_cell.angle_beta   90.00
_cell.angle_gamma   90.00
#
_symmetry.space_group_name_H-M   'P 1'
#
loop_
_entity.id
_entity.type
_entity.pdbx_description
1 polymer ?
#
loop_
_entity_poly.entity_id
_entity_poly.type
_entity_poly.pdbx_seq_one_letter_code
_entity_poly.pdbx_strand_id
1 'polypeptide(L)'
;MMNDKERILTHIISIFYPKYLLPGKWSMDTFNKCNDDSIQVGDLVLATTSGIHNFTIGYVVKKKSNWEMTLREIGNVNTCNIENEQFYKIDVSQLDRNILLEGEQYLLYEKIKKAFDLLDDDSFAGHKTYQVIELEFSNKLLSSKKCVTVYLRKKWTEYNKKTAPKIIFNYDDKTSIEDIIKEVQRLLID
;
A
#
# COMPACT_ATOMS: atom_id res chain seq x y z
N MET A 1 11.33 -7.12 -13.78
CA MET A 1 10.52 -6.24 -12.90
C MET A 1 10.10 -7.11 -11.73
N MET A 2 10.33 -6.65 -10.49
CA MET A 2 9.97 -7.41 -9.29
C MET A 2 8.44 -7.54 -9.22
N ASN A 3 7.91 -8.73 -8.92
CA ASN A 3 6.45 -8.90 -8.82
C ASN A 3 5.93 -8.25 -7.52
N ASP A 4 4.63 -7.94 -7.45
CA ASP A 4 4.04 -7.24 -6.29
C ASP A 4 4.33 -7.94 -4.96
N LYS A 5 4.29 -9.28 -4.98
CA LYS A 5 4.56 -10.12 -3.82
C LYS A 5 5.99 -9.94 -3.33
N GLU A 6 6.98 -10.08 -4.19
CA GLU A 6 8.39 -9.85 -3.87
C GLU A 6 8.61 -8.43 -3.34
N ARG A 7 7.99 -7.42 -3.96
CA ARG A 7 8.08 -6.01 -3.52
C ARG A 7 7.57 -5.83 -2.10
N ILE A 8 6.35 -6.29 -1.84
CA ILE A 8 5.67 -6.13 -0.55
C ILE A 8 6.40 -6.93 0.52
N LEU A 9 6.74 -8.19 0.25
CA LEU A 9 7.45 -9.05 1.20
C LEU A 9 8.85 -8.50 1.52
N THR A 10 9.57 -7.97 0.54
CA THR A 10 10.89 -7.36 0.76
C THR A 10 10.78 -6.14 1.70
N HIS A 11 9.74 -5.31 1.55
CA HIS A 11 9.54 -4.15 2.43
C HIS A 11 9.11 -4.52 3.83
N ILE A 12 8.21 -5.50 3.94
CA ILE A 12 7.85 -6.13 5.21
C ILE A 12 9.14 -6.58 5.88
N ILE A 13 9.88 -7.51 5.28
CA ILE A 13 11.10 -8.09 5.85
C ILE A 13 12.13 -7.00 6.17
N SER A 14 12.35 -5.99 5.34
CA SER A 14 13.35 -4.95 5.59
C SER A 14 13.01 -4.02 6.75
N ILE A 15 11.73 -3.88 7.11
CA ILE A 15 11.30 -3.15 8.31
C ILE A 15 11.38 -4.04 9.54
N PHE A 16 11.10 -5.34 9.38
CA PHE A 16 11.19 -6.35 10.45
C PHE A 16 12.64 -6.63 10.84
N TYR A 17 13.50 -6.97 9.87
CA TYR A 17 14.83 -7.53 10.08
C TYR A 17 15.78 -6.67 10.93
N PRO A 18 15.86 -5.33 10.76
CA PRO A 18 16.68 -4.48 11.62
C PRO A 18 16.21 -4.43 13.07
N LYS A 19 14.90 -4.55 13.33
CA LYS A 19 14.35 -4.61 14.68
C LYS A 19 14.76 -5.89 15.43
N TYR A 20 15.08 -6.96 14.70
CA TYR A 20 15.52 -8.25 15.27
C TYR A 20 17.03 -8.36 15.49
N LEU A 21 17.85 -7.60 14.75
CA LEU A 21 19.31 -7.62 14.88
C LEU A 21 19.86 -6.69 15.98
N LEU A 22 19.06 -5.74 16.47
CA LEU A 22 19.50 -4.86 17.55
C LEU A 22 19.31 -5.56 18.92
N PRO A 23 20.40 -5.90 19.64
CA PRO A 23 20.31 -6.55 20.94
C PRO A 23 19.71 -5.58 21.95
N GLY A 24 18.53 -5.89 22.50
CA GLY A 24 18.01 -5.17 23.67
C GLY A 24 16.51 -4.94 23.74
N LYS A 25 15.75 -5.10 22.64
CA LYS A 25 14.28 -5.06 22.69
C LYS A 25 13.69 -6.07 21.72
N TRP A 26 13.42 -7.27 22.23
CA TRP A 26 12.57 -8.26 21.58
C TRP A 26 11.11 -7.81 21.67
N SER A 27 10.76 -6.67 21.08
CA SER A 27 9.38 -6.27 20.99
C SER A 27 8.81 -6.91 19.73
N MET A 28 8.24 -8.10 19.92
CA MET A 28 7.40 -8.77 18.93
C MET A 28 6.21 -7.91 18.50
N ASP A 29 5.98 -6.74 19.12
CA ASP A 29 4.95 -5.72 18.92
C ASP A 29 4.52 -5.42 17.47
N THR A 30 5.36 -5.64 16.46
CA THR A 30 4.95 -5.47 15.05
C THR A 30 4.15 -6.69 14.53
N PHE A 31 4.43 -7.89 15.04
CA PHE A 31 3.50 -9.02 15.09
C PHE A 31 2.87 -9.01 16.48
N ASN A 32 1.94 -8.09 16.71
CA ASN A 32 1.21 -8.06 17.97
C ASN A 32 0.79 -9.49 18.33
N LYS A 33 1.06 -9.91 19.57
CA LYS A 33 0.44 -11.10 20.17
C LYS A 33 -1.06 -10.80 20.25
N CYS A 34 -1.71 -10.91 19.11
CA CYS A 34 -3.11 -10.70 18.96
C CYS A 34 -3.75 -11.96 19.54
N ASN A 35 -4.37 -11.80 20.70
CA ASN A 35 -5.52 -12.62 21.06
C ASN A 35 -6.46 -12.62 19.84
N ASP A 36 -6.39 -13.70 19.07
CA ASP A 36 -7.45 -14.43 18.37
C ASP A 36 -8.63 -13.61 17.76
N ASP A 37 -9.27 -12.70 18.50
CA ASP A 37 -10.40 -11.89 18.04
C ASP A 37 -10.03 -10.65 17.21
N SER A 38 -8.80 -10.14 17.27
CA SER A 38 -8.47 -8.87 16.60
C SER A 38 -8.22 -8.97 15.09
N ILE A 39 -8.03 -10.18 14.55
CA ILE A 39 -7.86 -10.38 13.10
C ILE A 39 -9.23 -10.28 12.42
N GLN A 40 -9.32 -9.42 11.41
CA GLN A 40 -10.52 -9.13 10.64
C GLN A 40 -10.30 -9.41 9.14
N VAL A 41 -11.40 -9.52 8.39
CA VAL A 41 -11.35 -9.59 6.92
C VAL A 41 -10.69 -8.31 6.39
N GLY A 42 -9.74 -8.48 5.46
CA GLY A 42 -8.93 -7.41 4.89
C GLY A 42 -7.57 -7.23 5.56
N ASP A 43 -7.35 -7.80 6.76
CA ASP A 43 -6.05 -7.72 7.42
C ASP A 43 -5.00 -8.55 6.67
N LEU A 44 -3.76 -8.04 6.66
CA LEU A 44 -2.59 -8.78 6.22
C LEU A 44 -2.07 -9.63 7.40
N VAL A 45 -1.92 -10.94 7.19
CA VAL A 45 -1.51 -11.88 8.24
C VAL A 45 -0.36 -12.76 7.79
N LEU A 46 0.44 -13.19 8.76
CA LEU A 46 1.40 -14.29 8.66
C LEU A 46 0.75 -15.57 9.22
N ALA A 47 0.66 -16.63 8.41
CA ALA A 47 0.26 -17.96 8.84
C ALA A 47 1.50 -18.76 9.26
N THR A 48 1.45 -19.45 10.40
CA THR A 48 2.57 -20.27 10.93
C THR A 48 2.70 -21.64 10.30
N THR A 49 2.61 -21.70 8.98
CA THR A 49 2.57 -22.97 8.26
C THR A 49 3.92 -23.68 8.38
N SER A 50 3.90 -25.02 8.40
CA SER A 50 5.09 -25.86 8.51
C SER A 50 6.11 -25.71 7.36
N GLY A 51 5.76 -24.98 6.29
CA GLY A 51 6.66 -24.58 5.21
C GLY A 51 6.34 -23.19 4.66
N ILE A 52 7.29 -22.62 3.92
CA ILE A 52 7.10 -21.37 3.16
C ILE A 52 6.35 -21.71 1.87
N HIS A 53 5.17 -21.15 1.70
CA HIS A 53 4.40 -21.28 0.47
C HIS A 53 3.69 -19.96 0.14
N ASN A 54 2.92 -19.96 -0.94
CA ASN A 54 2.37 -18.74 -1.49
C ASN A 54 1.40 -17.97 -0.59
N PHE A 55 0.91 -18.61 0.47
CA PHE A 55 -0.08 -18.07 1.41
C PHE A 55 0.48 -17.96 2.84
N THR A 56 1.80 -18.16 3.04
CA THR A 56 2.44 -17.92 4.34
C THR A 56 2.20 -16.49 4.81
N ILE A 57 2.17 -15.52 3.88
CA ILE A 57 1.65 -14.18 4.15
C ILE A 57 0.55 -13.88 3.12
N GLY A 58 -0.59 -13.40 3.59
CA GLY A 58 -1.73 -13.11 2.72
C GLY A 58 -2.79 -12.26 3.38
N TYR A 59 -3.76 -11.81 2.58
CA TYR A 59 -4.90 -11.02 3.07
C TYR A 59 -6.04 -11.94 3.48
N VAL A 60 -6.60 -11.72 4.66
CA VAL A 60 -7.75 -12.48 5.13
C VAL A 60 -8.97 -12.12 4.28
N VAL A 61 -9.50 -13.08 3.53
CA VAL A 61 -10.75 -12.89 2.76
C VAL A 61 -11.95 -13.55 3.45
N LYS A 62 -11.70 -14.53 4.33
CA LYS A 62 -12.71 -15.14 5.18
C LYS A 62 -12.09 -15.62 6.48
N LYS A 63 -12.75 -15.35 7.60
CA LYS A 63 -12.40 -15.87 8.92
C LYS A 63 -13.51 -16.82 9.37
N LYS A 64 -13.21 -18.11 9.51
CA LYS A 64 -14.16 -19.11 10.04
C LYS A 64 -13.96 -19.30 11.54
N SER A 65 -12.70 -19.38 11.97
CA SER A 65 -12.29 -19.37 13.37
C SER A 65 -10.93 -18.68 13.48
N ASN A 66 -10.35 -18.67 14.67
CA ASN A 66 -9.01 -18.10 14.86
C ASN A 66 -7.90 -19.00 14.31
N TRP A 67 -8.21 -20.26 14.03
CA TRP A 67 -7.29 -21.28 13.52
C TRP A 67 -7.63 -21.71 12.09
N GLU A 68 -8.64 -21.08 11.50
CA GLU A 68 -9.16 -21.40 10.18
C GLU A 68 -9.52 -20.14 9.41
N MET A 69 -8.70 -19.78 8.43
CA MET A 69 -8.86 -18.59 7.60
C MET A 69 -8.63 -18.90 6.13
N THR A 70 -9.38 -18.24 5.26
CA THR A 70 -9.09 -18.20 3.83
C THR A 70 -8.24 -16.97 3.56
N LEU A 71 -7.05 -17.20 2.99
CA LEU A 71 -6.12 -16.14 2.63
C LEU A 71 -6.10 -15.94 1.11
N ARG A 72 -6.04 -14.69 0.67
CA ARG A 72 -5.68 -14.31 -0.70
C ARG A 72 -4.18 -14.06 -0.78
N GLU A 73 -3.57 -14.61 -1.82
CA GLU A 73 -2.17 -14.36 -2.15
C GLU A 73 -1.91 -12.88 -2.51
N ILE A 74 -0.81 -12.33 -2.04
CA ILE A 74 -0.35 -10.98 -2.41
C ILE A 74 -0.06 -10.93 -3.92
N GLY A 75 -0.58 -9.92 -4.60
CA GLY A 75 -0.42 -9.68 -6.04
C GLY A 75 -1.28 -10.58 -6.91
N ASN A 76 -2.14 -11.41 -6.33
CA ASN A 76 -2.98 -12.36 -7.07
C ASN A 76 -4.41 -12.44 -6.49
N VAL A 77 -5.32 -13.01 -7.27
CA VAL A 77 -6.70 -13.32 -6.87
C VAL A 77 -6.83 -14.73 -6.27
N ASN A 78 -5.78 -15.55 -6.36
CA ASN A 78 -5.76 -16.89 -5.79
C ASN A 78 -6.04 -16.87 -4.29
N THR A 79 -6.84 -17.82 -3.84
CA THR A 79 -7.18 -18.01 -2.41
C THR A 79 -6.86 -19.42 -1.94
N CYS A 80 -6.50 -19.57 -0.68
CA CYS A 80 -6.28 -20.86 -0.04
C CYS A 80 -6.89 -20.88 1.37
N ASN A 81 -7.53 -21.99 1.74
CA ASN A 81 -7.95 -22.23 3.10
C ASN A 81 -6.76 -22.77 3.91
N ILE A 82 -6.45 -22.09 5.00
CA ILE A 82 -5.44 -22.50 5.96
C ILE A 82 -6.17 -22.89 7.24
N GLU A 83 -5.96 -24.13 7.68
CA GLU A 83 -6.67 -24.74 8.81
C GLU A 83 -5.66 -25.30 9.82
N ASN A 84 -6.02 -25.30 11.10
CA ASN A 84 -5.18 -25.77 12.22
C ASN A 84 -3.85 -25.02 12.38
N GLU A 85 -3.80 -23.74 11.99
CA GLU A 85 -2.60 -22.90 12.06
C GLU A 85 -2.81 -21.66 12.92
N GLN A 86 -1.72 -21.08 13.44
CA GLN A 86 -1.76 -19.76 14.06
C GLN A 86 -1.61 -18.66 13.02
N PHE A 87 -2.25 -17.53 13.28
CA PHE A 87 -2.16 -16.34 12.44
C PHE A 87 -1.71 -15.14 13.26
N TYR A 88 -0.77 -14.38 12.71
CA TYR A 88 -0.29 -13.13 13.29
C TYR A 88 -0.65 -11.97 12.38
N LYS A 89 -1.37 -10.99 12.92
CA LYS A 89 -1.63 -9.74 12.20
C LYS A 89 -0.31 -9.01 11.99
N ILE A 90 -0.05 -8.62 10.73
CA ILE A 90 1.05 -7.74 10.39
C ILE A 90 0.58 -6.31 10.59
N ASP A 91 1.23 -5.56 11.48
CA ASP A 91 0.96 -4.13 11.62
C ASP A 91 1.51 -3.37 10.40
N VAL A 92 0.61 -2.99 9.50
CA VAL A 92 0.93 -2.23 8.29
C VAL A 92 1.04 -0.72 8.53
N SER A 93 0.74 -0.23 9.75
CA SER A 93 0.77 1.21 10.06
C SER A 93 2.16 1.85 9.94
N GLN A 94 3.20 1.02 10.05
CA GLN A 94 4.60 1.40 9.95
C GLN A 94 5.15 1.25 8.52
N LEU A 95 4.38 0.66 7.60
CA LEU A 95 4.78 0.52 6.21
C LEU A 95 4.51 1.82 5.44
N ASP A 96 5.27 2.06 4.36
CA ASP A 96 4.91 3.10 3.39
C ASP A 96 3.48 2.81 2.89
N ARG A 97 2.61 3.81 2.92
CA ARG A 97 1.17 3.66 2.62
C ARG A 97 0.91 3.13 1.21
N ASN A 98 1.83 3.36 0.28
CA ASN A 98 1.68 2.95 -1.12
C ASN A 98 2.32 1.58 -1.39
N ILE A 99 3.02 0.96 -0.42
CA ILE A 99 3.73 -0.30 -0.69
C ILE A 99 2.77 -1.45 -0.97
N LEU A 100 1.61 -1.44 -0.31
CA LEU A 100 0.57 -2.47 -0.39
C LEU A 100 -0.31 -2.36 -1.63
N LEU A 101 -0.10 -1.34 -2.49
CA LEU A 101 -0.80 -1.26 -3.77
C LEU A 101 -0.39 -2.45 -4.65
N GLU A 102 -1.34 -2.99 -5.41
CA GLU A 102 -1.13 -4.18 -6.26
C GLU A 102 -1.62 -3.90 -7.69
N GLY A 103 -0.99 -4.54 -8.67
CA GLY A 103 -1.35 -4.50 -10.08
C GLY A 103 -1.43 -3.08 -10.64
N GLU A 104 -2.57 -2.76 -11.25
CA GLU A 104 -2.83 -1.47 -11.88
C GLU A 104 -2.70 -0.27 -10.91
N GLN A 105 -3.02 -0.46 -9.62
CA GLN A 105 -2.89 0.61 -8.63
C GLN A 105 -1.43 1.00 -8.40
N TYR A 106 -0.55 0.00 -8.33
CA TYR A 106 0.88 0.24 -8.19
C TYR A 106 1.49 0.83 -9.46
N LEU A 107 1.08 0.34 -10.64
CA LEU A 107 1.53 0.91 -11.91
C LEU A 107 1.11 2.39 -12.05
N LEU A 108 -0.10 2.73 -11.62
CA LEU A 108 -0.54 4.12 -11.59
C LEU A 108 0.27 4.96 -10.60
N TYR A 109 0.56 4.42 -9.42
CA TYR A 109 1.44 5.07 -8.43
C TYR A 109 2.82 5.39 -9.02
N GLU A 110 3.45 4.45 -9.73
CA GLU A 110 4.75 4.69 -10.39
C GLU A 110 4.66 5.78 -11.47
N LYS A 111 3.60 5.78 -12.28
CA LYS A 111 3.35 6.85 -13.26
C LYS A 111 3.17 8.22 -12.59
N ILE A 112 2.42 8.28 -11.48
CA ILE A 112 2.21 9.51 -10.71
C ILE A 112 3.53 10.03 -10.14
N LYS A 113 4.34 9.17 -9.50
CA LYS A 113 5.66 9.59 -9.01
C LYS A 113 6.51 10.18 -10.12
N LYS A 114 6.59 9.47 -11.26
CA LYS A 114 7.37 9.93 -12.41
C LYS A 114 6.84 11.25 -12.99
N ALA A 115 5.52 11.45 -13.03
CA ALA A 115 4.93 12.72 -13.44
C ALA A 115 5.38 13.88 -12.54
N PHE A 116 5.38 13.67 -11.22
CA PHE A 116 5.86 14.66 -10.25
C PHE A 116 7.37 14.91 -10.38
N ASP A 117 8.18 13.87 -10.61
CA ASP A 117 9.63 14.00 -10.80
C ASP A 117 9.95 14.83 -12.07
N LEU A 118 9.25 14.58 -13.18
CA LEU A 118 9.41 15.35 -14.42
C LEU A 118 9.01 16.83 -14.26
N LEU A 119 7.95 17.10 -13.50
CA LEU A 119 7.54 18.47 -13.15
C LEU A 119 8.56 19.19 -12.26
N ASP A 120 9.36 18.47 -11.49
CA ASP A 120 10.42 19.02 -10.64
C ASP A 120 11.70 19.35 -11.45
N ASP A 121 12.01 18.61 -12.52
CA ASP A 121 13.19 18.81 -13.39
C ASP A 121 13.02 19.95 -14.41
N ASP A 122 11.83 20.12 -14.98
CA ASP A 122 11.53 21.14 -15.98
C ASP A 122 11.28 22.52 -15.34
N SER A 123 12.32 23.15 -14.78
CA SER A 123 12.51 24.61 -14.51
C SER A 123 11.30 25.54 -14.25
N PHE A 124 10.17 25.02 -13.76
CA PHE A 124 9.04 25.77 -13.22
C PHE A 124 9.30 25.96 -11.73
N ALA A 125 9.85 27.12 -11.39
CA ALA A 125 10.30 27.49 -10.05
C ALA A 125 9.21 27.46 -8.93
N GLY A 126 7.99 26.98 -9.20
CA GLY A 126 6.91 26.80 -8.22
C GLY A 126 6.61 25.36 -7.75
N HIS A 127 7.08 24.31 -8.46
CA HIS A 127 6.63 22.93 -8.20
C HIS A 127 7.51 22.07 -7.28
N LYS A 128 8.68 22.59 -6.84
CA LYS A 128 9.53 22.03 -5.77
C LYS A 128 8.85 21.87 -4.40
N THR A 129 7.55 22.14 -4.33
CA THR A 129 6.81 22.39 -3.10
C THR A 129 6.12 21.14 -2.58
N TYR A 130 5.78 20.15 -3.41
CA TYR A 130 4.94 19.02 -2.99
C TYR A 130 5.59 17.65 -3.17
N GLN A 131 5.23 16.71 -2.31
CA GLN A 131 5.60 15.31 -2.37
C GLN A 131 4.33 14.46 -2.34
N VAL A 132 4.26 13.44 -3.20
CA VAL A 132 3.20 12.42 -3.17
C VAL A 132 3.38 11.55 -1.92
N ILE A 133 2.36 11.48 -1.07
CA ILE A 133 2.41 10.73 0.20
C ILE A 133 1.56 9.47 0.15
N GLU A 134 0.33 9.58 -0.34
CA GLU A 134 -0.66 8.50 -0.24
C GLU A 134 -1.65 8.59 -1.39
N LEU A 135 -2.02 7.44 -1.94
CA LEU A 135 -3.07 7.32 -2.92
C LEU A 135 -4.27 6.59 -2.31
N GLU A 136 -5.46 7.14 -2.51
CA GLU A 136 -6.71 6.44 -2.22
C GLU A 136 -7.45 6.13 -3.51
N PHE A 137 -7.75 4.86 -3.70
CA PHE A 137 -8.51 4.36 -4.83
C PHE A 137 -9.97 4.20 -4.41
N SER A 138 -10.87 4.88 -5.11
CA SER A 138 -12.30 4.72 -4.89
C SER A 138 -12.93 3.90 -6.00
N ASN A 139 -13.57 2.79 -5.62
CA ASN A 139 -14.42 2.00 -6.52
C ASN A 139 -15.84 2.57 -6.64
N LYS A 140 -16.06 3.83 -6.23
CA LYS A 140 -17.37 4.47 -6.38
C LYS A 140 -17.65 4.66 -7.87
N LEU A 141 -18.41 3.70 -8.40
CA LEU A 141 -19.05 3.63 -9.72
C LEU A 141 -20.06 4.78 -9.94
N LEU A 142 -19.70 6.02 -9.66
CA LEU A 142 -20.57 7.17 -9.94
C LEU A 142 -20.53 7.58 -11.42
N SER A 143 -19.70 6.95 -12.26
CA SER A 143 -19.63 7.26 -13.71
C SER A 143 -18.96 6.18 -14.58
N SER A 144 -18.86 4.92 -14.13
CA SER A 144 -18.10 3.85 -14.81
C SER A 144 -16.58 4.07 -14.92
N LYS A 145 -16.03 5.07 -14.22
CA LYS A 145 -14.61 5.43 -14.24
C LYS A 145 -13.97 5.22 -12.87
N LYS A 146 -12.78 4.62 -12.84
CA LYS A 146 -11.97 4.47 -11.61
C LYS A 146 -11.44 5.85 -11.23
N CYS A 147 -11.41 6.16 -9.94
CA CYS A 147 -10.95 7.45 -9.46
C CYS A 147 -9.87 7.26 -8.40
N VAL A 148 -8.81 8.06 -8.53
CA VAL A 148 -7.71 8.12 -7.56
C VAL A 148 -7.70 9.51 -6.92
N THR A 149 -7.53 9.52 -5.60
CA THR A 149 -7.20 10.72 -4.83
C THR A 149 -5.72 10.63 -4.46
N VAL A 150 -4.93 11.60 -4.90
CA VAL A 150 -3.51 11.72 -4.61
C VAL A 150 -3.33 12.76 -3.51
N TYR A 151 -2.92 12.32 -2.32
CA TYR A 151 -2.62 13.20 -1.21
C TYR A 151 -1.17 13.68 -1.28
N LEU A 152 -1.02 14.99 -1.16
CA LEU A 152 0.25 15.67 -1.24
C LEU A 152 0.64 16.23 0.12
N ARG A 153 1.94 16.36 0.33
CA ARG A 153 2.52 17.09 1.45
C ARG A 153 3.43 18.18 0.92
N LYS A 154 3.29 19.39 1.47
CA LYS A 154 4.27 20.44 1.20
C LYS A 154 5.62 20.01 1.78
N LYS A 155 6.71 20.03 1.00
CA LYS A 155 8.04 19.64 1.46
C LYS A 155 8.36 20.42 2.74
N TRP A 156 8.94 19.73 3.73
CA TRP A 156 9.28 20.28 5.04
C TRP A 156 8.11 20.65 5.95
N THR A 157 6.86 20.28 5.63
CA THR A 157 5.72 20.41 6.54
C THR A 157 5.30 19.07 7.10
N GLU A 158 4.64 19.10 8.27
CA GLU A 158 3.95 17.92 8.77
C GLU A 158 2.81 17.51 7.83
N TYR A 159 2.57 16.20 7.74
CA TYR A 159 1.46 15.66 6.97
C TYR A 159 0.24 15.47 7.85
N ASN A 160 -0.86 16.10 7.49
CA ASN A 160 -2.17 15.83 8.06
C ASN A 160 -3.16 15.57 6.93
N LYS A 161 -3.61 14.32 6.81
CA LYS A 161 -4.53 13.88 5.74
C LYS A 161 -5.80 14.71 5.64
N LYS A 162 -6.32 15.26 6.75
CA LYS A 162 -7.55 16.07 6.75
C LYS A 162 -7.36 17.42 6.05
N THR A 163 -6.16 17.99 6.13
CA THR A 163 -5.82 19.31 5.60
C THR A 163 -4.86 19.23 4.42
N ALA A 164 -4.46 18.02 4.02
CA ALA A 164 -3.50 17.80 2.95
C ALA A 164 -4.07 18.28 1.60
N PRO A 165 -3.27 19.02 0.81
CA PRO A 165 -3.60 19.25 -0.59
C PRO A 165 -3.78 17.91 -1.30
N LYS A 166 -4.77 17.84 -2.17
CA LYS A 166 -5.09 16.61 -2.88
C LYS A 166 -5.52 16.89 -4.30
N ILE A 167 -5.15 15.97 -5.19
CA ILE A 167 -5.51 15.98 -6.60
C ILE A 167 -6.41 14.77 -6.82
N ILE A 168 -7.53 14.97 -7.49
CA ILE A 168 -8.49 13.91 -7.76
C ILE A 168 -8.72 13.84 -9.25
N PHE A 169 -8.48 12.68 -9.84
CA PHE A 169 -8.73 12.46 -11.26
C PHE A 169 -9.19 11.03 -11.54
N ASN A 170 -9.78 10.86 -12.72
CA ASN A 170 -10.19 9.57 -13.22
C ASN A 170 -9.03 8.91 -13.96
N TYR A 171 -8.91 7.60 -13.85
CA TYR A 171 -7.87 6.84 -14.54
C TYR A 171 -8.42 5.54 -15.12
N ASP A 172 -7.65 4.98 -16.03
CA ASP A 172 -7.82 3.69 -16.67
C ASP A 172 -6.45 3.07 -17.02
N ASP A 173 -6.47 1.93 -17.68
CA ASP A 173 -5.29 1.20 -18.15
C ASP A 173 -4.44 1.99 -19.16
N LYS A 174 -5.04 2.96 -19.86
CA LYS A 174 -4.40 3.78 -20.88
C LYS A 174 -3.86 5.11 -20.37
N THR A 175 -4.18 5.48 -19.13
CA THR A 175 -3.77 6.74 -18.52
C THR A 175 -2.25 6.89 -18.60
N SER A 176 -1.79 7.89 -19.36
CA SER A 176 -0.37 8.16 -19.60
C SER A 176 0.22 9.09 -18.55
N ILE A 177 1.55 9.23 -18.54
CA ILE A 177 2.23 10.17 -17.63
C ILE A 177 1.86 11.60 -18.02
N GLU A 178 1.75 11.88 -19.32
CA GLU A 178 1.36 13.18 -19.87
C GLU A 178 -0.06 13.59 -19.46
N ASP A 179 -0.99 12.64 -19.39
CA ASP A 179 -2.36 12.90 -18.89
C ASP A 179 -2.32 13.29 -17.41
N ILE A 180 -1.52 12.59 -16.61
CA ILE A 180 -1.35 12.89 -15.17
C ILE A 180 -0.72 14.28 -14.99
N ILE A 181 0.30 14.62 -15.78
CA ILE A 181 0.94 15.94 -15.73
C ILE A 181 -0.09 17.05 -16.00
N LYS A 182 -0.95 16.89 -17.01
CA LYS A 182 -2.01 17.87 -17.31
C LYS A 182 -2.98 18.05 -16.15
N GLU A 183 -3.42 16.95 -15.53
CA GLU A 183 -4.31 17.00 -14.37
C GLU A 183 -3.65 17.69 -13.16
N VAL A 184 -2.38 17.41 -12.92
CA VAL A 184 -1.60 18.03 -11.84
C VAL A 184 -1.42 19.53 -12.08
N GLN A 185 -1.08 19.95 -13.30
CA GLN A 185 -0.92 21.35 -13.66
C GLN A 185 -2.25 22.11 -13.53
N ARG A 186 -3.36 21.52 -13.97
CA ARG A 186 -4.69 22.14 -13.83
C ARG A 186 -5.05 22.44 -12.38
N LEU A 187 -4.70 21.54 -11.46
CA LEU A 187 -5.14 21.62 -10.05
C LEU A 187 -4.15 22.34 -9.12
N LEU A 188 -2.93 22.65 -9.58
CA LEU A 188 -1.91 23.39 -8.80
C LEU A 188 -1.73 24.85 -9.26
N ILE A 189 -2.37 25.27 -10.35
CA ILE A 189 -2.29 26.63 -10.90
C ILE A 189 -3.54 27.48 -10.58
N ASP A 190 -4.61 26.86 -10.06
CA ASP A 190 -5.77 27.53 -9.45
C ASP A 190 -5.61 27.67 -7.92
#